data_AF-Q7P8J7-F1
#
_entry.id   AF-Q7P8J7-F1
#
_cell.length_a   1.000
_cell.length_b   1.000
_cell.length_c   1.000
_cell.angle_alpha   90.00
_cell.angle_beta   90.00
_cell.angle_gamma   90.00
#
_symmetry.space_group_name_H-M   'P 1'
#
loop_
_entity.id
_entity.type
_entity.pdbx_description
1 polymer ?
#
loop_
_entity_poly.entity_id
_entity_poly.type
_entity_poly.pdbx_seq_one_letter_code
_entity_poly.pdbx_strand_id
1 'polypeptide(L)'
;MRNELLNQYKILVNFLGKTLGPSFEIVLHEIKSEEVKMIAIANGEISNRTLENSVSNETLNILKNKSHHNEESMVNHTVLLKNGKKVRSSSMLIKENQKIIGMLCINFDDSEFHDINCQILRIIHPDMFVKKLFIRCFV
;
A
#
# COMPACT_ATOMS: atom_id res chain seq x y z
N MET A 1 4.98 16.93 20.71
CA MET A 1 3.60 16.47 20.41
C MET A 1 3.44 15.93 18.98
N ARG A 2 3.11 16.70 17.92
CA ARG A 2 2.91 16.13 16.55
C ARG A 2 4.05 15.23 16.03
N ASN A 3 5.29 15.63 16.35
CA ASN A 3 6.50 14.92 15.93
C ASN A 3 6.69 13.58 16.67
N GLU A 4 6.19 13.44 17.90
CA GLU A 4 6.33 12.22 18.69
C GLU A 4 5.44 11.09 18.16
N LEU A 5 4.17 11.38 17.84
CA LEU A 5 3.25 10.37 17.32
C LEU A 5 3.74 9.80 15.98
N LEU A 6 4.12 10.67 15.03
CA LEU A 6 4.66 10.22 13.75
C LEU A 6 5.99 9.47 13.91
N ASN A 7 6.82 9.83 14.90
CA ASN A 7 8.03 9.07 15.20
C ASN A 7 7.72 7.64 15.69
N GLN A 8 6.65 7.44 16.48
CA GLN A 8 6.20 6.08 16.83
C GLN A 8 5.78 5.30 15.58
N TYR A 9 5.10 5.95 14.63
CA TYR A 9 4.76 5.31 13.35
C TYR A 9 5.97 4.99 12.48
N LYS A 10 7.05 5.78 12.51
CA LYS A 10 8.31 5.40 11.84
C LYS A 10 8.89 4.11 12.40
N ILE A 11 8.81 3.92 13.73
CA ILE A 11 9.23 2.67 14.37
C ILE A 11 8.35 1.52 13.88
N LEU A 12 7.02 1.72 13.80
CA LEU A 12 6.09 0.72 13.27
C LEU A 12 6.38 0.38 11.81
N VAL A 13 6.71 1.34 10.94
CA VAL A 13 7.10 1.09 9.54
C VAL A 13 8.25 0.09 9.47
N ASN A 14 9.31 0.34 10.25
CA ASN A 14 10.47 -0.56 10.29
C ASN A 14 10.14 -1.93 10.90
N PHE A 15 9.33 -1.96 11.96
CA PHE A 15 8.90 -3.22 12.59
C PHE A 15 8.05 -4.08 11.65
N LEU A 16 7.06 -3.47 10.99
CA LEU A 16 6.17 -4.16 10.06
C LEU A 16 6.91 -4.64 8.81
N GLY A 17 7.83 -3.83 8.25
CA GLY A 17 8.64 -4.22 7.10
C GLY A 17 9.49 -5.47 7.36
N LYS A 18 9.97 -5.64 8.61
CA LYS A 18 10.71 -6.84 9.03
C LYS A 18 9.79 -8.01 9.36
N THR A 19 8.59 -7.74 9.88
CA THR A 19 7.65 -8.76 10.36
C THR A 19 6.86 -9.42 9.22
N LEU A 20 6.39 -8.65 8.25
CA LEU A 20 5.50 -9.13 7.18
C LEU A 20 6.25 -9.77 6.00
N GLY A 21 7.54 -9.47 5.84
CA GLY A 21 8.38 -10.01 4.79
C GLY A 21 8.47 -9.14 3.53
N PRO A 22 9.24 -9.59 2.51
CA PRO A 22 9.69 -8.75 1.39
C PRO A 22 8.59 -8.40 0.39
N SER A 23 7.47 -9.13 0.36
CA SER A 23 6.32 -8.83 -0.51
C SER A 23 5.44 -7.70 0.03
N PHE A 24 5.75 -7.15 1.20
CA PHE A 24 5.03 -6.04 1.80
C PHE A 24 5.88 -4.78 1.82
N GLU A 25 5.36 -3.70 1.24
CA GLU A 25 5.91 -2.36 1.33
C GLU A 25 5.11 -1.54 2.34
N ILE A 26 5.80 -0.87 3.26
CA ILE A 26 5.17 -0.03 4.27
C ILE A 26 5.60 1.40 4.07
N VAL A 27 4.64 2.32 3.90
CA VAL A 27 4.91 3.72 3.61
C VAL A 27 4.19 4.61 4.60
N LEU A 28 4.91 5.57 5.18
CA LEU A 28 4.34 6.59 6.04
C LEU A 28 4.47 7.96 5.40
N HIS A 29 3.34 8.64 5.29
CA HIS A 29 3.26 10.02 4.85
C HIS A 29 2.97 10.95 6.03
N GLU A 30 3.66 12.08 6.10
CA GLU A 30 3.31 13.24 6.92
C GLU A 30 2.45 14.19 6.08
N ILE A 31 1.44 14.77 6.71
CA ILE A 31 0.52 15.73 6.09
C ILE A 31 0.60 17.04 6.88
N LYS A 32 1.00 18.11 6.19
CA LYS A 32 1.12 19.46 6.74
C LYS A 32 0.41 20.44 5.82
N SER A 33 -0.76 20.91 6.26
CA SER A 33 -1.62 21.78 5.44
C SER A 33 -1.98 21.08 4.12
N GLU A 34 -1.48 21.56 2.99
CA GLU A 34 -1.71 20.95 1.66
C GLU A 34 -0.53 20.09 1.19
N GLU A 35 0.58 20.08 1.94
CA GLU A 35 1.76 19.30 1.61
C GLU A 35 1.66 17.89 2.18
N VAL A 36 1.97 16.91 1.32
CA VAL A 36 2.10 15.50 1.69
C VAL A 36 3.52 15.07 1.39
N LYS A 37 4.20 14.50 2.39
CA LYS A 37 5.59 14.07 2.27
C LYS A 37 5.76 12.65 2.79
N MET A 38 6.49 11.81 2.05
CA MET A 38 6.92 10.51 2.57
C MET A 38 8.01 10.73 3.65
N ILE A 39 7.80 10.16 4.84
CA ILE A 39 8.72 10.34 5.98
C ILE A 39 9.31 9.03 6.51
N ALA A 40 8.79 7.88 6.08
CA ALA A 40 9.40 6.58 6.24
C ALA A 40 8.90 5.61 5.18
N ILE A 41 9.76 4.68 4.78
CA ILE A 41 9.43 3.57 3.89
C ILE A 41 10.22 2.33 4.32
N ALA A 42 9.59 1.17 4.26
CA ALA A 42 10.24 -0.13 4.36
C ALA A 42 9.88 -0.95 3.12
N ASN A 43 10.87 -1.69 2.59
CA ASN A 43 10.75 -2.54 1.40
C ASN A 43 10.26 -1.76 0.15
N GLY A 44 10.85 -0.58 -0.09
CA GLY A 44 10.48 0.33 -1.19
C GLY A 44 10.81 -0.18 -2.60
N GLU A 45 11.52 -1.31 -2.70
CA GLU A 45 11.87 -1.98 -3.95
C GLU A 45 10.63 -2.44 -4.72
N ILE A 46 9.51 -2.74 -4.03
CA ILE A 46 8.25 -3.13 -4.67
C ILE A 46 7.74 -2.05 -5.63
N SER A 47 7.83 -0.78 -5.21
CA SER A 47 7.38 0.36 -6.01
C SER A 47 8.52 1.16 -6.66
N ASN A 48 9.77 0.74 -6.46
CA ASN A 48 10.98 1.50 -6.81
C ASN A 48 10.97 2.92 -6.21
N ARG A 49 10.51 3.06 -4.97
CA ARG A 49 10.46 4.34 -4.26
C ARG A 49 11.51 4.42 -3.15
N THR A 50 11.99 5.63 -2.98
CA THR A 50 12.83 6.12 -1.90
C THR A 50 12.13 7.31 -1.25
N LEU A 51 12.69 7.82 -0.15
CA LEU A 51 12.14 8.98 0.56
C LEU A 51 12.06 10.26 -0.28
N GLU A 52 12.82 10.36 -1.38
CA GLU A 52 12.82 11.52 -2.27
C GLU A 52 11.72 11.47 -3.33
N ASN A 53 11.10 10.31 -3.54
CA ASN A 53 10.07 10.16 -4.57
C ASN A 53 8.79 10.91 -4.20
N SER A 54 8.15 11.48 -5.23
CA SER A 54 6.88 12.18 -5.08
C SER A 54 5.76 11.23 -4.66
N VAL A 55 4.86 11.76 -3.84
CA VAL A 55 3.63 11.10 -3.39
C VAL A 55 2.80 10.63 -4.59
N SER A 56 2.07 9.53 -4.43
CA SER A 56 1.26 8.96 -5.52
C SER A 56 -0.06 9.72 -5.69
N ASN A 57 -0.62 9.70 -6.89
CA ASN A 57 -1.92 10.32 -7.16
C ASN A 57 -3.04 9.64 -6.34
N GLU A 58 -2.91 8.34 -6.09
CA GLU A 58 -3.85 7.57 -5.27
C GLU A 58 -3.84 8.08 -3.83
N THR A 59 -2.66 8.33 -3.26
CA THR A 59 -2.54 8.94 -1.93
C THR A 59 -3.22 10.31 -1.89
N LEU A 60 -2.99 11.15 -2.90
CA LEU A 60 -3.64 12.47 -2.99
C LEU A 60 -5.15 12.34 -3.14
N ASN A 61 -5.63 11.36 -3.90
CA ASN A 61 -7.06 11.11 -4.09
C ASN A 61 -7.72 10.60 -2.80
N ILE A 62 -7.08 9.71 -2.04
CA ILE A 62 -7.56 9.26 -0.73
C ILE A 62 -7.74 10.45 0.20
N LEU A 63 -6.77 11.37 0.22
CA LEU A 63 -6.83 12.57 1.06
C LEU A 63 -7.90 13.56 0.60
N LYS A 64 -8.08 13.75 -0.72
CA LYS A 64 -9.12 14.63 -1.29
C LYS A 64 -10.53 14.08 -1.09
N ASN A 65 -10.73 12.78 -1.26
CA ASN A 65 -12.07 12.17 -1.23
C ASN A 65 -12.58 11.92 0.21
N LYS A 66 -11.69 11.80 1.19
CA LYS A 66 -12.07 11.54 2.60
C LYS A 66 -12.31 12.78 3.46
N SER A 67 -12.28 13.97 2.88
CA SER A 67 -12.94 15.14 3.48
C SER A 67 -14.47 14.96 3.55
N HIS A 68 -15.05 13.97 2.85
CA HIS A 68 -16.49 13.76 2.71
C HIS A 68 -17.05 12.48 3.36
N HIS A 69 -16.20 11.51 3.75
CA HIS A 69 -16.64 10.24 4.35
C HIS A 69 -15.85 9.93 5.63
N ASN A 70 -16.56 9.66 6.73
CA ASN A 70 -16.01 9.36 8.07
C ASN A 70 -15.16 8.07 8.17
N GLU A 71 -14.79 7.45 7.06
CA GLU A 71 -14.04 6.20 7.08
C GLU A 71 -12.56 6.46 7.36
N GLU A 72 -12.06 5.96 8.49
CA GLU A 72 -10.68 6.23 8.93
C GLU A 72 -9.63 5.35 8.26
N SER A 73 -10.05 4.32 7.51
CA SER A 73 -9.18 3.42 6.75
C SER A 73 -9.81 2.99 5.42
N MET A 74 -8.97 2.57 4.47
CA MET A 74 -9.36 1.89 3.23
C MET A 74 -8.53 0.62 3.14
N VAL A 75 -9.15 -0.54 3.25
CA VAL A 75 -8.44 -1.81 3.42
C VAL A 75 -8.64 -2.67 2.16
N ASN A 76 -7.59 -3.39 1.75
CA ASN A 76 -7.60 -4.37 0.66
C ASN A 76 -8.14 -3.86 -0.69
N HIS A 77 -7.81 -2.63 -1.08
CA HIS A 77 -8.16 -2.12 -2.42
C HIS A 77 -6.97 -2.25 -3.37
N THR A 78 -7.25 -2.42 -4.67
CA THR A 78 -6.19 -2.58 -5.67
C THR A 78 -5.64 -1.22 -6.11
N VAL A 79 -4.32 -1.09 -6.13
CA VAL A 79 -3.60 0.11 -6.58
C VAL A 79 -2.65 -0.26 -7.71
N LEU A 80 -2.64 0.57 -8.77
CA LEU A 80 -1.61 0.52 -9.80
C LEU A 80 -0.46 1.46 -9.41
N LEU A 81 0.70 0.90 -9.10
CA LEU A 81 1.89 1.67 -8.76
C LEU A 81 2.48 2.36 -10.00
N LYS A 82 3.29 3.41 -9.79
CA LYS A 82 3.97 4.16 -10.88
C LYS A 82 4.83 3.26 -11.79
N ASN A 83 5.36 2.17 -11.26
CA ASN A 83 6.13 1.18 -12.03
C ASN A 83 5.27 0.17 -12.81
N GLY A 84 3.94 0.33 -12.80
CA GLY A 84 2.99 -0.54 -13.50
C GLY A 84 2.59 -1.81 -12.73
N LYS A 85 3.17 -2.05 -11.56
CA LYS A 85 2.80 -3.20 -10.71
C LYS A 85 1.45 -2.94 -10.03
N LYS A 86 0.57 -3.95 -10.03
CA LYS A 86 -0.68 -3.93 -9.26
C LYS A 86 -0.42 -4.52 -7.88
N VAL A 87 -0.88 -3.86 -6.84
CA VAL A 87 -0.73 -4.31 -5.45
C VAL A 87 -2.04 -4.18 -4.70
N ARG A 88 -2.22 -5.00 -3.66
CA ARG A 88 -3.30 -4.82 -2.68
C ARG A 88 -2.84 -3.83 -1.64
N SER A 89 -3.53 -2.71 -1.51
CA SER A 89 -3.19 -1.63 -0.61
C SER A 89 -4.19 -1.51 0.54
N SER A 90 -3.68 -1.19 1.72
CA SER A 90 -4.45 -0.79 2.88
C SER A 90 -3.87 0.51 3.43
N SER A 91 -4.71 1.54 3.55
CA SER A 91 -4.31 2.89 3.99
C SER A 91 -5.11 3.29 5.22
N MET A 92 -4.42 3.81 6.23
CA MET A 92 -5.00 4.29 7.49
C MET A 92 -4.60 5.73 7.74
N LEU A 93 -5.58 6.60 8.01
CA LEU A 93 -5.33 8.00 8.36
C LEU A 93 -4.92 8.11 9.82
N ILE A 94 -3.88 8.90 10.08
CA ILE A 94 -3.38 9.18 11.43
C ILE A 94 -3.87 10.58 11.82
N LYS A 95 -4.65 10.66 12.90
CA LYS A 95 -5.22 11.90 13.41
C LYS A 95 -4.64 12.26 14.78
N GLU A 96 -4.44 13.55 15.02
CA GLU A 96 -4.16 14.13 16.32
C GLU A 96 -5.18 15.25 16.54
N ASN A 97 -5.96 15.18 17.63
CA ASN A 97 -7.04 16.13 17.93
C ASN A 97 -8.01 16.33 16.74
N GLN A 98 -8.46 15.23 16.14
CA GLN A 98 -9.34 15.17 14.95
C GLN A 98 -8.75 15.74 13.65
N LYS A 99 -7.53 16.29 13.67
CA LYS A 99 -6.82 16.74 12.47
C LYS A 99 -5.98 15.60 11.89
N ILE A 100 -6.10 15.37 10.59
CA ILE A 100 -5.24 14.43 9.87
C ILE A 100 -3.81 14.99 9.85
N ILE A 101 -2.86 14.22 10.37
CA ILE A 101 -1.44 14.59 10.42
C ILE A 101 -0.55 13.63 9.62
N GLY A 102 -1.07 12.48 9.20
CA GLY A 102 -0.33 11.51 8.42
C GLY A 102 -1.19 10.38 7.88
N MET A 103 -0.56 9.49 7.13
CA MET A 103 -1.19 8.30 6.56
C MET A 103 -0.20 7.15 6.50
N LEU A 104 -0.58 6.00 7.05
CA LEU A 104 0.16 4.76 6.95
C LEU A 104 -0.44 3.90 5.82
N CYS A 105 0.39 3.45 4.89
CA CYS A 105 0.02 2.56 3.81
C CYS A 105 0.78 1.24 3.94
N ILE A 106 0.07 0.14 3.75
CA ILE A 106 0.60 -1.21 3.66
C ILE A 106 0.23 -1.73 2.28
N ASN A 107 1.22 -1.96 1.43
CA ASN A 107 1.05 -2.47 0.09
C ASN A 107 1.58 -3.91 0.04
N PHE A 108 0.78 -4.82 -0.48
CA PHE A 108 1.15 -6.21 -0.67
C PHE A 108 1.19 -6.53 -2.16
N ASP A 109 2.36 -6.96 -2.60
CA ASP A 109 2.59 -7.50 -3.92
C ASP A 109 2.35 -9.01 -3.92
N ASP A 110 1.20 -9.43 -4.45
CA ASP A 110 0.81 -10.83 -4.56
C ASP A 110 1.16 -11.48 -5.90
N SER A 111 1.97 -10.81 -6.74
CA SER A 111 2.34 -11.31 -8.06
C SER A 111 3.04 -12.68 -8.02
N GLU A 112 3.98 -12.90 -7.09
CA GLU A 112 4.66 -14.20 -6.97
C GLU A 112 3.73 -15.32 -6.50
N PHE A 113 2.83 -15.03 -5.55
CA PHE A 113 1.83 -16.00 -5.09
C PHE A 113 0.92 -16.41 -6.25
N HIS A 114 0.57 -15.44 -7.06
CA HIS A 114 -0.22 -15.66 -8.24
C HIS A 114 0.52 -16.54 -9.24
N ASP A 115 1.78 -16.22 -9.57
CA ASP A 115 2.60 -17.00 -10.51
C ASP A 115 2.76 -18.46 -10.07
N ILE A 116 3.01 -18.69 -8.78
CA ILE A 116 3.09 -20.05 -8.21
C ILE A 116 1.75 -20.78 -8.35
N ASN A 117 0.63 -20.13 -8.02
CA ASN A 117 -0.69 -20.74 -8.18
C ASN A 117 -0.97 -21.11 -9.65
N CYS A 118 -0.54 -20.27 -10.61
CA CYS A 118 -0.62 -20.58 -12.03
C CYS A 118 0.12 -21.87 -12.38
N GLN A 119 1.36 -22.00 -11.88
CA GLN A 119 2.19 -23.16 -12.16
C GLN A 119 1.54 -24.42 -11.61
N ILE A 120 1.02 -24.37 -10.39
CA ILE A 120 0.29 -25.49 -9.76
C ILE A 120 -0.93 -25.89 -10.61
N LEU A 121 -1.77 -24.93 -11.01
CA LEU A 121 -2.98 -25.21 -11.79
C LEU A 121 -2.67 -25.82 -13.16
N ARG A 122 -1.56 -25.42 -13.80
CA ARG A 122 -1.12 -25.98 -15.09
C ARG A 122 -0.67 -27.43 -15.02
N ILE A 123 -0.31 -27.94 -13.84
CA ILE A 123 0.01 -29.38 -13.66
C ILE A 123 -1.25 -30.23 -13.83
N ILE A 124 -2.40 -29.72 -13.37
CA ILE A 124 -3.65 -30.50 -13.26
C ILE A 124 -4.62 -30.20 -14.40
N HIS A 125 -4.54 -29.00 -14.98
CA HIS A 125 -5.52 -28.52 -15.95
C HIS A 125 -4.87 -27.99 -17.25
N PRO A 126 -5.54 -28.17 -18.42
CA PRO A 126 -5.10 -27.56 -19.67
C PRO A 126 -5.02 -26.03 -19.58
N ASP A 127 -4.11 -25.41 -20.34
CA ASP A 127 -3.87 -23.96 -20.32
C ASP A 127 -5.14 -23.11 -20.53
N MET A 128 -6.07 -23.58 -21.35
CA MET A 128 -7.35 -22.91 -21.61
C MET A 128 -8.21 -22.78 -20.36
N PHE A 129 -8.14 -23.74 -19.44
CA PHE A 129 -8.84 -23.70 -18.16
C PHE A 129 -8.24 -22.64 -17.23
N VAL A 130 -6.90 -22.62 -17.12
CA VAL A 130 -6.16 -21.67 -16.28
C VAL A 130 -6.38 -20.23 -16.74
N LYS A 131 -6.35 -19.97 -18.06
CA LYS A 131 -6.65 -18.65 -18.64
C LYS A 131 -8.06 -18.14 -18.30
N LYS A 132 -9.05 -19.04 -18.23
CA LYS A 132 -10.45 -18.69 -17.94
C LYS A 132 -10.69 -18.41 -16.45
N LEU A 133 -9.99 -19.13 -15.56
CA LEU A 133 -10.02 -18.88 -14.12
C LEU A 133 -9.30 -17.58 -13.74
N PHE A 134 -8.20 -17.28 -14.42
CA PHE A 134 -7.52 -15.99 -14.31
C PHE A 134 -8.51 -14.85 -14.38
N ILE A 135 -9.25 -14.74 -15.49
CA ILE A 135 -10.19 -13.63 -15.74
C ILE A 135 -11.23 -13.48 -14.61
N ARG A 136 -11.57 -14.55 -13.89
CA ARG A 136 -12.58 -14.54 -12.82
C ARG A 136 -12.04 -14.34 -11.41
N CYS A 137 -10.75 -14.55 -11.16
CA CYS A 137 -10.13 -14.28 -9.87
C CYS A 137 -9.72 -12.80 -9.69
N PHE A 138 -10.04 -11.92 -10.66
CA PHE A 138 -9.65 -10.50 -10.67
C PHE A 138 -10.82 -9.52 -10.47
N VAL A 139 -11.79 -9.85 -9.63
CA VAL A 139 -12.75 -8.88 -9.08
C VAL A 139 -12.60 -8.85 -7.57
#